data_AF-A0A962GHZ1-F1
#
_entry.id   AF-A0A962GHZ1-F1
#
_cell.length_a   1.000
_cell.length_b   1.000
_cell.length_c   1.000
_cell.angle_alpha   90.00
_cell.angle_beta   90.00
_cell.angle_gamma   90.00
#
_symmetry.space_group_name_H-M   'P 1'
#
loop_
_entity.id
_entity.type
_entity.pdbx_description
1 polymer ?
#
loop_
_entity_poly.entity_id
_entity_poly.type
_entity_poly.pdbx_seq_one_letter_code
_entity_poly.pdbx_strand_id
1 'polypeptide(L)' 'MGGFGLKELLVILIIVALLFGTKKLKNIGSDLGGAIKGFKKGIADDEPQELNDQSSDELQQANKNKKDPVQK' A
#
# COMPACT_ATOMS: atom_id res chain seq x y z
N MET A 1 34.52 -9.97 -4.43
CA MET A 1 33.79 -9.40 -5.56
C MET A 1 32.39 -9.08 -5.07
N GLY A 2 32.12 -7.80 -4.79
CA GLY A 2 30.91 -7.34 -4.11
C GLY A 2 29.69 -7.58 -4.98
N GLY A 3 28.82 -8.49 -4.54
CA GLY A 3 27.55 -8.75 -5.20
C GLY A 3 26.64 -7.53 -5.08
N PHE A 4 25.88 -7.25 -6.14
CA PHE A 4 24.76 -6.32 -6.13
C PHE A 4 23.88 -6.61 -4.91
N GLY A 5 24.03 -5.80 -3.88
CA GLY A 5 23.38 -5.99 -2.59
C GLY A 5 22.15 -5.12 -2.45
N LEU A 6 21.47 -5.29 -1.31
CA LEU A 6 20.35 -4.43 -0.90
C LEU A 6 20.71 -2.93 -0.90
N LYS A 7 22.00 -2.57 -0.73
CA LYS A 7 22.48 -1.19 -0.71
C LYS A 7 22.40 -0.51 -2.08
N GLU A 8 22.88 -1.15 -3.16
CA GLU A 8 22.73 -0.60 -4.52
C GLU A 8 21.26 -0.44 -4.91
N LEU A 9 20.40 -1.41 -4.57
CA LEU A 9 18.97 -1.34 -4.89
C LEU A 9 18.30 -0.15 -4.19
N LEU A 10 18.69 0.15 -2.94
CA LEU A 10 18.19 1.32 -2.20
C LEU A 10 18.59 2.64 -2.90
N VAL A 11 19.83 2.76 -3.36
CA VAL A 11 20.33 3.94 -4.07
C VAL A 11 19.57 4.15 -5.37
N ILE A 12 19.35 3.09 -6.15
CA ILE A 12 18.58 3.15 -7.40
C ILE A 12 17.12 3.56 -7.12
N LEU A 13 16.51 2.99 -6.07
CA LEU A 13 15.14 3.30 -5.68
C LEU A 13 14.96 4.78 -5.33
N ILE A 14 15.93 5.39 -4.63
CA ILE A 14 15.91 6.82 -4.32
C ILE A 14 15.94 7.65 -5.62
N ILE A 15 16.83 7.32 -6.56
CA ILE A 15 16.93 8.05 -7.84
C ILE A 15 15.61 7.95 -8.62
N VAL A 16 15.04 6.74 -8.73
CA VAL A 16 13.75 6.53 -9.39
C VAL A 16 12.64 7.31 -8.69
N ALA A 17 12.58 7.29 -7.36
CA ALA A 17 11.57 8.05 -6.61
C ALA A 17 11.68 9.56 -6.83
N LEU A 18 12.90 10.10 -7.01
CA LEU A 18 13.12 11.51 -7.35
C LEU A 18 12.71 11.83 -8.79
N LEU A 19 13.01 10.95 -9.75
CA LEU A 19 12.65 11.14 -11.17
C LEU A 19 11.14 11.06 -11.41
N PHE A 20 10.49 10.05 -10.86
CA PHE A 20 9.04 9.84 -11.03
C PHE A 20 8.20 10.68 -10.06
N GLY A 21 8.82 11.14 -8.97
CA GLY A 21 8.15 11.78 -7.84
C GLY A 21 7.34 10.79 -7.00
N THR A 22 7.26 11.06 -5.69
CA THR A 22 6.56 10.18 -4.73
C THR A 22 5.05 10.06 -5.00
N LYS A 23 4.45 11.04 -5.68
CA LYS A 23 3.00 11.07 -5.96
C LYS A 23 2.57 10.02 -7.00
N LYS A 24 3.36 9.83 -8.06
CA LYS A 24 3.14 8.77 -9.06
C LYS A 24 3.42 7.39 -8.46
N LEU A 25 4.51 7.30 -7.71
CA LEU A 25 4.92 6.05 -7.05
C LEU A 25 3.91 5.59 -5.98
N LYS A 26 3.27 6.53 -5.26
CA LYS A 26 2.20 6.22 -4.29
C LYS A 26 0.95 5.66 -4.97
N ASN A 27 0.48 6.28 -6.06
CA ASN A 27 -0.71 5.79 -6.75
C ASN A 27 -0.50 4.37 -7.29
N ILE A 28 0.60 4.16 -8.03
CA ILE A 28 0.93 2.84 -8.61
C ILE A 28 1.27 1.83 -7.51
N GLY A 29 1.98 2.26 -6.46
CA GLY A 29 2.35 1.42 -5.33
C GLY A 29 1.18 1.01 -4.45
N SER A 30 0.11 1.80 -4.36
CA SER A 30 -1.12 1.42 -3.66
C SER A 30 -1.82 0.28 -4.40
N ASP A 31 -1.92 0.39 -5.73
CA ASP A 31 -2.59 -0.61 -6.57
C ASP A 31 -1.79 -1.92 -6.60
N LEU A 32 -0.48 -1.84 -6.84
CA LEU A 32 0.41 -3.01 -6.81
C LEU A 32 0.52 -3.59 -5.38
N GLY A 33 0.60 -2.74 -4.36
CA GLY A 33 0.71 -3.18 -2.97
C GLY A 33 -0.53 -3.93 -2.49
N GLY A 34 -1.72 -3.49 -2.89
CA GLY A 34 -2.97 -4.21 -2.65
C GLY A 34 -2.99 -5.60 -3.30
N ALA A 35 -2.59 -5.69 -4.56
CA ALA A 35 -2.52 -6.96 -5.29
C ALA A 35 -1.49 -7.93 -4.66
N ILE A 36 -0.31 -7.46 -4.28
CA ILE A 36 0.72 -8.27 -3.64
C ILE A 36 0.29 -8.70 -2.23
N LYS A 37 -0.43 -7.85 -1.48
CA LYS A 37 -0.98 -8.19 -0.16
C LYS A 37 -1.99 -9.34 -0.26
N GLY A 38 -2.90 -9.29 -1.23
CA GLY A 38 -3.86 -10.38 -1.51
C GLY A 38 -3.17 -11.67 -1.94
N PHE A 39 -2.17 -11.57 -2.82
CA PHE A 39 -1.36 -12.71 -3.25
C PHE A 39 -0.61 -13.39 -2.10
N LYS A 40 0.01 -12.60 -1.21
CA LYS A 40 0.70 -13.13 -0.02
C LYS A 40 -0.29 -13.75 0.98
N LYS A 41 -1.47 -13.15 1.16
CA LYS A 41 -2.53 -13.72 2.02
C LYS A 41 -3.03 -15.06 1.47
N GLY A 42 -3.23 -15.16 0.15
CA GLY A 42 -3.66 -16.41 -0.50
C GLY A 42 -2.60 -17.53 -0.46
N ILE A 43 -1.31 -17.20 -0.55
CA ILE A 43 -0.23 -18.18 -0.35
C ILE A 43 -0.11 -18.60 1.12
N ALA A 44 -0.32 -17.67 2.05
CA ALA A 44 -0.25 -17.96 3.48
C ALA A 44 -1.45 -18.78 3.97
N ASP A 45 -2.62 -18.69 3.33
CA ASP A 45 -3.82 -19.49 3.67
C ASP A 45 -3.66 -21.00 3.36
N ASP A 46 -2.71 -21.37 2.49
CA ASP A 46 -2.33 -22.78 2.24
C ASP A 46 -1.39 -23.36 3.33
N GLU A 47 -0.89 -22.54 4.27
CA GLU A 47 -0.18 -22.98 5.47
C GLU A 47 -1.04 -22.74 6.73
N PRO A 48 -1.23 -23.73 7.63
CA PRO A 48 -1.99 -23.51 8.85
C PRO A 48 -1.18 -22.69 9.86
N GLN A 49 -1.37 -21.37 9.91
CA GLN A 49 -1.73 -20.60 11.13
C GLN A 49 -1.44 -19.08 11.03
N GLU A 50 -2.47 -18.33 11.46
CA GLU A 50 -2.49 -17.05 12.18
C GLU A 50 -1.62 -15.88 11.68
N LEU A 51 -2.25 -14.92 10.98
CA LEU A 51 -1.83 -13.52 11.03
C LEU A 51 -3.02 -12.55 11.01
N ASN A 52 -3.24 -11.92 12.16
CA ASN A 52 -4.07 -10.75 12.47
C ASN A 52 -4.45 -9.87 11.27
N ASP A 53 -5.75 -9.79 11.02
CA ASP A 53 -6.38 -8.66 10.32
C ASP A 53 -6.32 -7.43 11.24
N GLN A 54 -5.52 -6.42 10.88
CA GLN A 54 -5.81 -5.04 11.29
C GLN A 54 -5.22 -3.99 10.34
N SER A 55 -6.11 -3.06 9.99
CA SER A 55 -5.88 -1.70 9.50
C SER A 55 -5.42 -1.52 8.06
N SER A 56 -6.34 -1.04 7.21
CA SER A 56 -6.27 0.31 6.61
C SER A 56 -7.47 0.56 5.67
N ASP A 57 -8.69 0.66 6.21
CA ASP A 57 -9.89 1.05 5.43
C ASP A 57 -10.68 2.24 6.03
N GLU A 58 -10.08 3.04 6.93
CA GLU A 58 -10.82 4.13 7.60
C GLU A 58 -10.34 5.57 7.34
N LEU A 59 -9.38 5.79 6.45
CA LEU A 59 -8.96 7.16 6.10
C LEU A 59 -9.25 7.47 4.63
N GLN A 60 -10.53 7.75 4.32
CA GLN A 60 -10.99 8.81 3.39
C GLN A 60 -12.44 8.58 2.92
N GLN A 61 -13.42 8.78 3.81
CA GLN A 61 -14.75 9.23 3.38
C GLN A 61 -15.44 10.10 4.44
N ALA A 62 -14.68 11.05 4.99
CA ALA A 62 -15.19 12.15 5.83
C ALA A 62 -15.44 13.44 5.00
N ASN A 63 -15.90 13.34 3.74
CA ASN A 63 -16.18 14.54 2.94
C ASN A 63 -17.23 14.34 1.83
N LYS A 64 -18.53 14.34 2.21
CA LYS A 64 -19.57 15.25 1.68
C LYS A 64 -20.98 14.69 1.96
N ASN A 65 -21.78 15.55 2.58
CA ASN A 65 -23.25 15.60 2.49
C ASN A 65 -24.10 14.74 3.45
N LYS A 66 -23.99 15.01 4.76
CA LYS A 66 -25.14 14.91 5.68
C LYS A 66 -25.20 16.15 6.59
N LYS A 67 -25.73 17.23 6.04
CA LYS A 67 -26.49 18.28 6.74
C LYS A 67 -27.61 18.59 5.73
N ASP A 68 -28.85 18.20 5.95
CA ASP A 68 -29.69 18.63 7.05
C ASP A 68 -30.71 17.55 7.49
N PRO A 69 -30.94 17.36 8.80
CA PRO A 69 -32.15 16.73 9.31
C PRO A 69 -33.22 17.80 9.50
N VAL A 70 -34.30 17.78 8.72
CA VAL A 70 -35.50 18.56 9.04
C VAL A 70 -36.64 17.59 9.31
N GLN A 71 -36.90 17.43 10.61
CA GLN A 71 -38.10 16.86 11.19
C GLN A 71 -39.33 17.64 10.71
N LYS A 72 -40.32 16.96 10.12
CA LYS A 72 -41.72 17.02 10.56
C LYS A 72 -42.54 15.92 9.89
#